data_AF-A0A7S1AKG0-F1
#
_entry.id   AF-A0A7S1AKG0-F1
#
_cell.length_a   1.000
_cell.length_b   1.000
_cell.length_c   1.000
_cell.angle_alpha   90.00
_cell.angle_beta   90.00
_cell.angle_gamma   90.00
#
_symmetry.space_group_name_H-M   'P 1'
#
loop_
_entity.id
_entity.type
_entity.pdbx_description
1 polymer ?
#
loop_
_entity_poly.entity_id
_entity_poly.type
_entity_poly.pdbx_seq_one_letter_code
_entity_poly.pdbx_strand_id
1 'polypeptide(L)'
;RKGAVVQLSRTRRHDELLSGFRHRVPGKHSLSFAADCAPPAAHVRTFFWREPPEKRKLLGIDGLEGPRDFQRLTVDAIDVARKELQDVGEKDPLNLVLSLDNASNELCRVADAAELVRSVHPDEAHVSEANEVVNSVSSFMGEVNLDVSLYDSLKRAEGSDDFASLSLEAREVLGHMRVSMESEGVHLPDDEKAECLQLLGREQELAFSIVQGQEQRRGQENHDGVWLSTEAVKEAFGANVSQLPRRSSPADEVRIPTEPRWVQHLLRHASCSKTRRAAYESLESREDPGEQGLVELLRVRQRLAGLRGYGSWNEYAQRESLFTHPDSVRTFLTAAWKRLRPGLLLDLQQLSTEKEKLFGESVLEPWDVPLLLHRCRGEHALPTAELAPYMSYGSLIHGVEMILSRTLGLRFQLEKPDAGEVWHPTVQKYTVREGDAVLGVLYLDPFTRPGKLIQSAQFTLRGSKVLRGGDRQVPSTAIVFALPGTEGLSMTSMVTFMHEIGHALH
;
A
#
# COMPACT_ATOMS: atom_id res chain seq x y z
N ARG A 1 -19.87 7.10 -39.00
CA ARG A 1 -20.25 8.43 -39.56
C ARG A 1 -21.42 8.97 -38.75
N LYS A 2 -21.25 10.17 -38.17
CA LYS A 2 -22.19 10.96 -37.33
C LYS A 2 -22.47 10.32 -35.95
N GLY A 3 -22.16 10.92 -34.81
CA GLY A 3 -21.79 12.30 -34.48
C GLY A 3 -22.79 12.84 -33.46
N ALA A 4 -22.38 12.93 -32.19
CA ALA A 4 -23.01 13.79 -31.20
C ALA A 4 -21.89 14.40 -30.34
N VAL A 5 -21.48 15.60 -30.79
CA VAL A 5 -20.56 16.50 -30.10
C VAL A 5 -21.42 17.33 -29.14
N VAL A 6 -21.16 17.25 -27.84
CA VAL A 6 -21.68 18.24 -26.89
C VAL A 6 -20.57 19.26 -26.66
N GLN A 7 -20.73 20.41 -27.30
CA GLN A 7 -19.97 21.63 -27.03
C GLN A 7 -20.25 22.10 -25.61
N LEU A 8 -19.23 22.13 -24.75
CA LEU A 8 -19.27 22.94 -23.54
C LEU A 8 -18.98 24.39 -23.92
N SER A 9 -20.05 25.18 -23.92
CA SER A 9 -20.03 26.63 -24.11
C SER A 9 -19.22 27.31 -23.01
N ARG A 10 -18.22 28.10 -23.41
CA ARG A 10 -17.55 29.11 -22.58
C ARG A 10 -18.57 30.11 -22.05
N THR A 11 -18.76 30.16 -20.73
CA THR A 11 -19.33 31.33 -20.04
C THR A 11 -18.25 32.03 -19.24
N ARG A 12 -17.96 33.26 -19.67
CA ARG A 12 -17.15 34.25 -18.96
C ARG A 12 -17.81 34.56 -17.61
N ARG A 13 -17.10 34.34 -16.50
CA ARG A 13 -17.13 35.14 -15.26
C ARG A 13 -15.88 34.78 -14.47
N HIS A 14 -14.76 35.41 -14.80
CA HIS A 14 -13.47 35.16 -14.15
C HIS A 14 -12.71 36.45 -13.79
N ASP A 15 -13.39 37.60 -13.71
CA ASP A 15 -12.75 38.92 -13.50
C ASP A 15 -13.39 39.79 -12.39
N GLU A 16 -14.21 39.25 -11.49
CA GLU A 16 -14.81 40.05 -10.39
C GLU A 16 -14.52 39.55 -8.96
N LEU A 17 -13.55 38.65 -8.76
CA LEU A 17 -13.14 38.18 -7.43
C LEU A 17 -11.71 38.61 -7.01
N LEU A 18 -11.10 39.58 -7.70
CA LEU A 18 -9.72 40.02 -7.44
C LEU A 18 -9.56 41.52 -7.16
N SER A 19 -10.61 42.22 -6.71
CA SER A 19 -10.49 43.60 -6.23
C SER A 19 -10.99 43.74 -4.80
N GLY A 20 -10.22 43.22 -3.84
CA GLY A 20 -10.63 43.23 -2.43
C GLY A 20 -9.53 43.03 -1.40
N PHE A 21 -8.25 43.24 -1.74
CA PHE A 21 -7.18 43.26 -0.73
C PHE A 21 -6.19 44.39 -1.02
N ARG A 22 -6.51 45.59 -0.52
CA ARG A 22 -5.53 46.66 -0.30
C ARG A 22 -5.25 46.77 1.20
N HIS A 23 -3.94 46.76 1.50
CA HIS A 23 -3.27 46.96 2.78
C HIS A 23 -4.08 47.54 3.95
N ARG A 24 -4.12 46.76 5.04
CA ARG A 24 -3.88 47.28 6.39
C ARG A 24 -2.86 46.36 7.06
N VAL A 25 -1.75 46.94 7.51
CA VAL A 25 -0.79 46.32 8.41
C VAL A 25 -1.29 46.57 9.83
N PRO A 26 -1.69 45.55 10.62
CA PRO A 26 -1.73 45.66 12.07
C PRO A 26 -0.38 45.23 12.64
N GLY A 27 0.03 45.92 13.70
CA GLY A 27 1.38 45.89 14.27
C GLY A 27 1.86 44.54 14.81
N LYS A 28 3.15 44.55 15.18
CA LYS A 28 3.89 43.47 15.84
C LYS A 28 3.06 42.85 16.98
N HIS A 29 2.40 41.74 16.71
CA HIS A 29 2.01 40.80 17.74
C HIS A 29 3.15 39.78 17.86
N SER A 30 3.82 39.78 19.01
CA SER A 30 4.65 38.66 19.42
C SER A 30 3.79 37.39 19.38
N LEU A 31 4.17 36.41 18.55
CA LEU A 31 3.58 35.09 18.56
C LEU A 31 3.88 34.48 19.94
N SER A 32 2.92 34.55 20.87
CA SER A 32 3.02 33.85 22.14
C SER A 32 2.88 32.36 21.87
N PHE A 33 3.81 31.57 22.41
CA PHE A 33 3.70 30.12 22.52
C PHE A 33 2.27 29.74 22.94
N ALA A 34 1.56 29.00 22.09
CA ALA A 34 0.35 28.32 22.54
C ALA A 34 0.78 27.31 23.61
N ALA A 35 0.29 27.50 24.84
CA ALA A 35 0.59 26.64 25.98
C ALA A 35 0.14 25.18 25.77
N ASP A 36 -0.59 24.88 24.69
CA ASP A 36 -1.01 23.54 24.28
C ASP A 36 0.06 22.79 23.47
N CYS A 37 1.23 23.39 23.22
CA CYS A 37 2.37 22.76 22.52
C CYS A 37 3.41 22.17 23.48
N ALA A 38 3.11 22.02 24.77
CA ALA A 38 3.97 21.26 25.67
C ALA A 38 3.86 19.76 25.31
N PRO A 39 4.97 19.03 25.09
CA PRO A 39 4.90 17.58 25.06
C PRO A 39 4.30 17.14 26.41
N PRO A 40 3.33 16.20 26.45
CA PRO A 40 2.96 15.61 27.70
C PRO A 40 4.25 15.09 28.33
N ALA A 41 4.53 15.52 29.56
CA ALA A 41 5.65 15.04 30.35
C ALA A 41 5.74 13.51 30.19
N ALA A 42 6.95 13.01 29.99
CA ALA A 42 7.27 11.59 29.82
C ALA A 42 6.72 10.76 30.99
N HIS A 43 5.44 10.45 30.91
CA HIS A 43 4.79 9.39 31.63
C HIS A 43 4.54 8.33 30.58
N VAL A 44 5.52 7.43 30.46
CA VAL A 44 5.26 6.08 29.98
C VAL A 44 4.23 5.49 30.96
N ARG A 45 2.94 5.78 30.72
CA ARG A 45 1.87 5.06 31.38
C ARG A 45 1.89 3.69 30.73
N THR A 46 2.44 2.73 31.45
CA THR A 46 2.31 1.32 31.15
C THR A 46 0.82 0.98 31.04
N PHE A 47 0.34 0.82 29.81
CA PHE A 47 -1.05 0.47 29.49
C PHE A 47 -1.30 -1.02 29.77
N PHE A 48 -1.32 -1.41 31.05
CA PHE A 48 -1.77 -2.75 31.44
C PHE A 48 -3.21 -2.66 31.96
N TRP A 49 -4.16 -2.97 31.09
CA TRP A 49 -5.55 -3.16 31.46
C TRP A 49 -5.68 -4.53 32.16
N ARG A 50 -5.94 -4.53 33.47
CA ARG A 50 -6.24 -5.74 34.27
C ARG A 50 -7.74 -6.02 34.24
N GLU A 51 -8.18 -6.86 33.32
CA GLU A 51 -9.35 -7.75 33.44
C GLU A 51 -9.33 -8.68 32.21
N PRO A 52 -9.38 -10.02 32.35
CA PRO A 52 -9.42 -10.92 31.21
C PRO A 52 -10.87 -11.11 30.72
N PRO A 53 -11.21 -10.77 29.46
CA PRO A 53 -12.47 -11.20 28.86
C PRO A 53 -12.35 -12.61 28.29
N GLU A 54 -13.48 -13.32 28.25
CA GLU A 54 -13.62 -14.75 27.95
C GLU A 54 -13.37 -15.15 26.48
N LYS A 55 -13.10 -14.23 25.55
CA LYS A 55 -12.87 -14.56 24.12
C LYS A 55 -11.82 -13.64 23.51
N ARG A 56 -10.71 -14.21 23.05
CA ARG A 56 -9.64 -13.49 22.36
C ARG A 56 -9.87 -13.61 20.86
N LYS A 57 -10.46 -12.59 20.23
CA LYS A 57 -10.82 -12.66 18.81
C LYS A 57 -9.95 -11.73 18.00
N LEU A 58 -8.88 -12.24 17.40
CA LEU A 58 -8.02 -11.44 16.53
C LEU A 58 -8.84 -10.82 15.40
N LEU A 59 -8.72 -9.50 15.21
CA LEU A 59 -9.48 -8.68 14.25
C LEU A 59 -11.00 -8.75 14.44
N GLY A 60 -11.46 -9.18 15.62
CA GLY A 60 -12.88 -9.40 15.91
C GLY A 60 -13.48 -10.62 15.21
N ILE A 61 -12.65 -11.51 14.64
CA ILE A 61 -13.10 -12.71 13.93
C ILE A 61 -13.43 -13.82 14.93
N ASP A 62 -14.65 -14.33 14.85
CA ASP A 62 -15.13 -15.39 15.73
C ASP A 62 -14.31 -16.68 15.53
N GLY A 63 -13.70 -17.14 16.63
CA GLY A 63 -12.93 -18.38 16.65
C GLY A 63 -11.46 -18.24 16.21
N LEU A 64 -10.98 -17.03 15.89
CA LEU A 64 -9.57 -16.77 15.60
C LEU A 64 -8.86 -16.26 16.85
N GLU A 65 -8.31 -17.16 17.67
CA GLU A 65 -7.64 -16.78 18.93
C GLU A 65 -6.12 -17.00 18.88
N GLY A 66 -5.67 -17.94 18.06
CA GLY A 66 -4.27 -18.23 17.83
C GLY A 66 -3.97 -18.64 16.39
N PRO A 67 -2.70 -18.93 16.09
CA PRO A 67 -2.24 -19.12 14.71
C PRO A 67 -2.87 -20.34 14.05
N ARG A 68 -3.09 -21.44 14.79
CA ARG A 68 -3.69 -22.67 14.25
C ARG A 68 -5.19 -22.55 13.93
N ASP A 69 -5.88 -21.55 14.47
CA ASP A 69 -7.29 -21.34 14.17
C ASP A 69 -7.51 -20.91 12.72
N PHE A 70 -6.51 -20.28 12.10
CA PHE A 70 -6.53 -19.92 10.68
C PHE A 70 -6.81 -21.12 9.78
N GLN A 71 -6.13 -22.26 10.01
CA GLN A 71 -6.33 -23.47 9.21
C GLN A 71 -7.76 -23.98 9.32
N ARG A 72 -8.27 -24.09 10.56
CA ARG A 72 -9.64 -24.54 10.82
C ARG A 72 -10.66 -23.63 10.16
N LEU A 73 -10.54 -22.32 10.37
CA LEU A 73 -11.45 -21.33 9.81
C LEU A 73 -11.40 -21.29 8.27
N THR A 74 -10.25 -21.58 7.68
CA THR A 74 -10.08 -21.67 6.22
C THR A 74 -10.81 -22.88 5.65
N VAL A 75 -10.66 -24.05 6.28
CA VAL A 75 -11.41 -25.24 5.90
C VAL A 75 -12.92 -24.98 6.02
N ASP A 76 -13.36 -24.44 7.16
CA ASP A 76 -14.77 -24.11 7.39
C ASP A 76 -15.29 -23.12 6.33
N ALA A 77 -14.52 -22.07 6.00
CA ALA A 77 -14.90 -21.07 5.00
C ALA A 77 -14.99 -21.67 3.59
N ILE A 78 -14.03 -22.52 3.19
CA ILE A 78 -14.05 -23.22 1.90
C ILE A 78 -15.24 -24.17 1.83
N ASP A 79 -15.55 -24.91 2.89
CA ASP A 79 -16.69 -25.84 2.93
C ASP A 79 -18.02 -25.08 2.81
N VAL A 80 -18.17 -23.95 3.51
CA VAL A 80 -19.35 -23.09 3.38
C VAL A 80 -19.45 -22.49 1.99
N ALA A 81 -18.36 -21.97 1.43
CA ALA A 81 -18.33 -21.43 0.08
C ALA A 81 -18.70 -22.50 -0.96
N ARG A 82 -18.14 -23.71 -0.84
CA ARG A 82 -18.47 -24.85 -1.71
C ARG A 82 -19.96 -25.20 -1.63
N LYS A 83 -20.54 -25.19 -0.42
CA LYS A 83 -21.98 -25.42 -0.23
C LYS A 83 -22.85 -24.31 -0.83
N GLU A 84 -22.46 -23.06 -0.70
CA GLU A 84 -23.15 -21.94 -1.35
C GLU A 84 -23.09 -22.07 -2.89
N LEU A 85 -22.01 -22.63 -3.43
CA LEU A 85 -21.83 -22.88 -4.87
C LEU A 85 -22.36 -24.25 -5.35
N GLN A 86 -23.02 -25.03 -4.50
CA GLN A 86 -23.74 -26.24 -4.94
C GLN A 86 -25.02 -25.88 -5.70
N ASP A 87 -25.38 -26.78 -6.62
CA ASP A 87 -26.62 -26.74 -7.41
C ASP A 87 -26.88 -25.39 -8.10
N VAL A 88 -25.81 -24.66 -8.44
CA VAL A 88 -25.87 -23.33 -9.09
C VAL A 88 -26.62 -23.35 -10.43
N GLY A 89 -26.68 -24.51 -11.10
CA GLY A 89 -27.44 -24.69 -12.33
C GLY A 89 -28.95 -24.66 -12.18
N GLU A 90 -29.46 -24.83 -10.95
CA GLU A 90 -30.90 -24.83 -10.64
C GLU A 90 -31.39 -23.48 -10.10
N LYS A 91 -30.47 -22.54 -9.84
CA LYS A 91 -30.78 -21.24 -9.24
C LYS A 91 -31.25 -20.24 -10.29
N ASP A 92 -32.24 -19.42 -9.92
CA ASP A 92 -32.57 -18.22 -10.70
C ASP A 92 -31.41 -17.19 -10.66
N PRO A 93 -31.39 -16.21 -11.57
CA PRO A 93 -30.28 -15.26 -11.69
C PRO A 93 -29.94 -14.51 -10.40
N LEU A 94 -30.95 -14.12 -9.60
CA LEU A 94 -30.71 -13.37 -8.36
C LEU A 94 -30.07 -14.28 -7.31
N ASN A 95 -30.62 -15.48 -7.12
CA ASN A 95 -30.08 -16.44 -6.17
C ASN A 95 -28.68 -16.94 -6.56
N LEU A 96 -28.37 -16.99 -7.86
CA LEU A 96 -27.01 -17.27 -8.35
C LEU A 96 -26.03 -16.17 -7.91
N VAL A 97 -26.36 -14.89 -8.15
CA VAL A 97 -25.54 -13.74 -7.72
C VAL A 97 -25.37 -13.73 -6.21
N LEU A 98 -26.45 -13.92 -5.45
CA LEU A 98 -26.38 -13.98 -3.99
C LEU A 98 -25.50 -15.11 -3.49
N SER A 99 -25.53 -16.27 -4.14
CA SER A 99 -24.68 -17.42 -3.78
C SER A 99 -23.20 -17.10 -3.97
N LEU A 100 -22.84 -16.47 -5.10
CA LEU A 100 -21.46 -16.03 -5.38
C LEU A 100 -21.00 -14.98 -4.38
N ASP A 101 -21.83 -14.00 -4.09
CA ASP A 101 -21.55 -12.95 -3.10
C ASP A 101 -21.44 -13.52 -1.67
N ASN A 102 -22.20 -14.56 -1.31
CA ASN A 102 -22.04 -15.23 -0.01
C ASN A 102 -20.74 -16.03 0.05
N ALA A 103 -20.43 -16.81 -0.98
CA ALA A 103 -19.19 -17.57 -1.06
C ALA A 103 -17.97 -16.65 -0.96
N SER A 104 -17.97 -15.54 -1.73
CA SER A 104 -16.92 -14.52 -1.66
C SER A 104 -16.79 -13.91 -0.26
N ASN A 105 -17.89 -13.49 0.36
CA ASN A 105 -17.87 -12.91 1.70
C ASN A 105 -17.29 -13.87 2.76
N GLU A 106 -17.57 -15.17 2.68
CA GLU A 106 -17.03 -16.17 3.60
C GLU A 106 -15.52 -16.39 3.41
N LEU A 107 -15.05 -16.44 2.16
CA LEU A 107 -13.63 -16.56 1.84
C LEU A 107 -12.85 -15.30 2.26
N CYS A 108 -13.36 -14.10 1.91
CA CYS A 108 -12.70 -12.84 2.24
C CYS A 108 -12.56 -12.65 3.74
N ARG A 109 -13.53 -13.11 4.54
CA ARG A 109 -13.48 -13.04 6.01
C ARG A 109 -12.17 -13.60 6.59
N VAL A 110 -11.61 -14.65 5.99
CA VAL A 110 -10.34 -15.27 6.43
C VAL A 110 -9.14 -14.79 5.60
N ALA A 111 -9.30 -14.63 4.29
CA ALA A 111 -8.22 -14.24 3.40
C ALA A 111 -7.73 -12.81 3.67
N ASP A 112 -8.63 -11.85 3.85
CA ASP A 112 -8.31 -10.45 4.11
C ASP A 112 -7.55 -10.29 5.44
N ALA A 113 -7.99 -11.04 6.46
CA ALA A 113 -7.34 -11.08 7.76
C ALA A 113 -5.93 -11.69 7.67
N ALA A 114 -5.78 -12.78 6.92
CA ALA A 114 -4.50 -13.42 6.69
C ALA A 114 -3.52 -12.51 5.92
N GLU A 115 -4.00 -11.77 4.92
CA GLU A 115 -3.20 -10.81 4.15
C GLU A 115 -2.59 -9.72 5.04
N LEU A 116 -3.38 -9.17 5.96
CA LEU A 116 -2.86 -8.25 6.96
C LEU A 116 -1.87 -8.97 7.89
N VAL A 117 -2.27 -10.09 8.51
CA VAL A 117 -1.49 -10.76 9.56
C VAL A 117 -0.12 -11.22 9.07
N ARG A 118 -0.01 -11.81 7.88
CA ARG A 118 1.27 -12.22 7.30
C ARG A 118 2.23 -11.05 7.02
N SER A 119 1.69 -9.82 6.95
CA SER A 119 2.44 -8.61 6.65
C SER A 119 2.90 -7.84 7.91
N VAL A 120 2.20 -8.00 9.04
CA VAL A 120 2.37 -7.12 10.21
C VAL A 120 2.52 -7.84 11.55
N HIS A 121 2.16 -9.11 11.67
CA HIS A 121 2.13 -9.77 12.96
C HIS A 121 3.57 -10.02 13.49
N PRO A 122 3.86 -9.72 14.77
CA PRO A 122 5.22 -9.86 15.30
C PRO A 122 5.65 -11.32 15.56
N ASP A 123 4.68 -12.23 15.70
CA ASP A 123 4.92 -13.67 15.88
C ASP A 123 4.92 -14.41 14.52
N GLU A 124 6.03 -15.06 14.23
CA GLU A 124 6.26 -15.84 13.00
C GLU A 124 5.26 -16.98 12.80
N ALA A 125 4.73 -17.58 13.89
CA ALA A 125 3.73 -18.64 13.76
C ALA A 125 2.44 -18.11 13.12
N HIS A 126 2.01 -16.90 13.49
CA HIS A 126 0.84 -16.26 12.86
C HIS A 126 1.12 -15.89 11.41
N VAL A 127 2.35 -15.43 11.11
CA VAL A 127 2.75 -15.10 9.73
C VAL A 127 2.74 -16.34 8.84
N SER A 128 3.31 -17.45 9.32
CA SER A 128 3.36 -18.70 8.57
C SER A 128 1.96 -19.25 8.29
N GLU A 129 1.11 -19.34 9.31
CA GLU A 129 -0.25 -19.85 9.14
C GLU A 129 -1.10 -18.96 8.22
N ALA A 130 -0.94 -17.64 8.33
CA ALA A 130 -1.63 -16.71 7.43
C ALA A 130 -1.17 -16.84 5.96
N ASN A 131 0.11 -17.17 5.70
CA ASN A 131 0.56 -17.47 4.33
C ASN A 131 -0.14 -18.72 3.77
N GLU A 132 -0.31 -19.77 4.58
CA GLU A 132 -1.01 -21.00 4.15
C GLU A 132 -2.49 -20.75 3.84
N VAL A 133 -3.15 -19.85 4.59
CA VAL A 133 -4.53 -19.41 4.31
C VAL A 133 -4.63 -18.78 2.93
N VAL A 134 -3.75 -17.80 2.65
CA VAL A 134 -3.75 -17.09 1.37
C VAL A 134 -3.56 -18.06 0.21
N ASN A 135 -2.65 -19.03 0.33
CA ASN A 135 -2.44 -20.06 -0.68
C ASN A 135 -3.68 -20.96 -0.86
N SER A 136 -4.27 -21.42 0.24
CA SER A 136 -5.42 -22.32 0.21
C SER A 136 -6.65 -21.67 -0.41
N VAL A 137 -6.94 -20.41 -0.02
CA VAL A 137 -8.06 -19.65 -0.60
C VAL A 137 -7.81 -19.34 -2.07
N SER A 138 -6.60 -18.94 -2.44
CA SER A 138 -6.24 -18.66 -3.85
C SER A 138 -6.40 -19.90 -4.74
N SER A 139 -5.99 -21.09 -4.24
CA SER A 139 -6.19 -22.36 -4.92
C SER A 139 -7.68 -22.65 -5.15
N PHE A 140 -8.51 -22.51 -4.11
CA PHE A 140 -9.94 -22.72 -4.22
C PHE A 140 -10.61 -21.73 -5.20
N MET A 141 -10.23 -20.45 -5.15
CA MET A 141 -10.73 -19.46 -6.11
C MET A 141 -10.36 -19.82 -7.56
N GLY A 142 -9.13 -20.29 -7.78
CA GLY A 142 -8.71 -20.79 -9.09
C GLY A 142 -9.57 -21.95 -9.59
N GLU A 143 -9.91 -22.91 -8.72
CA GLU A 143 -10.84 -24.00 -9.07
C GLU A 143 -12.22 -23.46 -9.45
N VAL A 144 -12.78 -22.55 -8.66
CA VAL A 144 -14.10 -21.94 -8.90
C VAL A 144 -14.11 -21.19 -10.24
N ASN A 145 -13.07 -20.42 -10.55
CA ASN A 145 -13.00 -19.64 -11.79
C ASN A 145 -12.85 -20.51 -13.05
N LEU A 146 -12.43 -21.77 -12.91
CA LEU A 146 -12.31 -22.74 -14.00
C LEU A 146 -13.48 -23.73 -14.08
N ASP A 147 -14.49 -23.60 -13.22
CA ASP A 147 -15.68 -24.44 -13.20
C ASP A 147 -16.62 -24.13 -14.39
N VAL A 148 -16.74 -25.08 -15.31
CA VAL A 148 -17.58 -24.96 -16.51
C VAL A 148 -19.07 -24.95 -16.16
N SER A 149 -19.50 -25.70 -15.14
CA SER A 149 -20.90 -25.76 -14.73
C SER A 149 -21.37 -24.42 -14.18
N LEU A 150 -20.54 -23.78 -13.35
CA LEU A 150 -20.81 -22.44 -12.85
C LEU A 150 -20.84 -21.42 -14.00
N TYR A 151 -19.86 -21.47 -14.91
CA TYR A 151 -19.81 -20.60 -16.09
C TYR A 151 -21.04 -20.72 -16.98
N ASP A 152 -21.46 -21.95 -17.30
CA ASP A 152 -22.66 -22.21 -18.10
C ASP A 152 -23.92 -21.72 -17.40
N SER A 153 -23.97 -21.79 -16.07
CA SER A 153 -25.07 -21.28 -15.27
C SER A 153 -25.13 -19.75 -15.30
N LEU A 154 -23.98 -19.07 -15.24
CA LEU A 154 -23.89 -17.62 -15.43
C LEU A 154 -24.40 -17.20 -16.81
N LYS A 155 -23.97 -17.88 -17.88
CA LYS A 155 -24.44 -17.58 -19.25
C LYS A 155 -25.94 -17.80 -19.41
N ARG A 156 -26.47 -18.90 -18.84
CA ARG A 156 -27.90 -19.20 -18.87
C ARG A 156 -28.70 -18.13 -18.15
N ALA A 157 -28.22 -17.71 -16.97
CA ALA A 157 -28.84 -16.65 -16.20
C ALA A 157 -28.83 -15.32 -16.97
N GLU A 158 -27.71 -14.94 -17.59
CA GLU A 158 -27.58 -13.73 -18.41
C GLU A 158 -28.53 -13.72 -19.64
N GLY A 159 -28.82 -14.89 -20.21
CA GLY A 159 -29.75 -15.06 -21.33
C GLY A 159 -31.22 -15.25 -20.94
N SER A 160 -31.57 -15.25 -19.66
CA SER A 160 -32.93 -15.49 -19.16
C SER A 160 -33.77 -14.20 -19.14
N ASP A 161 -35.10 -14.35 -19.17
CA ASP A 161 -36.03 -13.22 -19.02
C ASP A 161 -35.89 -12.51 -17.66
N ASP A 162 -35.56 -13.29 -16.61
CA ASP A 162 -35.39 -12.78 -15.24
C ASP A 162 -34.15 -11.89 -15.10
N PHE A 163 -33.16 -11.99 -16.00
CA PHE A 163 -31.98 -11.11 -15.99
C PHE A 163 -32.35 -9.63 -16.11
N ALA A 164 -33.36 -9.31 -16.92
CA ALA A 164 -33.80 -7.93 -17.11
C ALA A 164 -34.44 -7.34 -15.84
N SER A 165 -34.90 -8.18 -14.92
CA SER A 165 -35.51 -7.79 -13.65
C SER A 165 -34.50 -7.52 -12.53
N LEU A 166 -33.24 -7.93 -12.71
CA LEU A 166 -32.17 -7.72 -11.73
C LEU A 166 -31.83 -6.23 -11.56
N SER A 167 -31.34 -5.88 -10.36
CA SER A 167 -30.74 -4.58 -10.13
C SER A 167 -29.51 -4.37 -11.02
N LEU A 168 -29.11 -3.12 -11.23
CA LEU A 168 -27.89 -2.82 -11.98
C LEU A 168 -26.68 -3.55 -11.36
N GLU A 169 -26.51 -3.45 -10.05
CA GLU A 169 -25.41 -4.10 -9.32
C GLU A 169 -25.38 -5.62 -9.51
N ALA A 170 -26.54 -6.30 -9.43
CA ALA A 170 -26.59 -7.74 -9.63
C ALA A 170 -26.21 -8.16 -11.05
N ARG A 171 -26.60 -7.37 -12.07
CA ARG A 171 -26.19 -7.62 -13.47
C ARG A 171 -24.71 -7.41 -13.68
N GLU A 172 -24.14 -6.36 -13.09
CA GLU A 172 -22.70 -6.09 -13.16
C GLU A 172 -21.89 -7.19 -12.48
N VAL A 173 -22.29 -7.67 -11.29
CA VAL A 173 -21.63 -8.79 -10.60
C VAL A 173 -21.64 -10.05 -11.46
N LEU A 174 -22.81 -10.41 -12.02
CA LEU A 174 -22.95 -11.58 -12.89
C LEU A 174 -22.05 -11.47 -14.13
N GLY A 175 -22.11 -10.33 -14.82
CA GLY A 175 -21.33 -10.08 -16.03
C GLY A 175 -19.82 -10.06 -15.76
N HIS A 176 -19.38 -9.40 -14.69
CA HIS A 176 -17.98 -9.38 -14.28
C HIS A 176 -17.47 -10.77 -13.91
N MET A 177 -18.24 -11.58 -13.17
CA MET A 177 -17.83 -12.95 -12.85
C MET A 177 -17.66 -13.79 -14.12
N ARG A 178 -18.62 -13.73 -15.04
CA ARG A 178 -18.54 -14.46 -16.32
C ARG A 178 -17.29 -14.05 -17.12
N VAL A 179 -17.05 -12.75 -17.27
CA VAL A 179 -15.89 -12.22 -17.99
C VAL A 179 -14.58 -12.60 -17.29
N SER A 180 -14.55 -12.58 -15.96
CA SER A 180 -13.39 -13.02 -15.18
C SER A 180 -13.05 -14.48 -15.48
N MET A 181 -14.04 -15.39 -15.40
CA MET A 181 -13.86 -16.82 -15.72
C MET A 181 -13.36 -17.04 -17.15
N GLU A 182 -13.88 -16.28 -18.13
CA GLU A 182 -13.40 -16.31 -19.52
C GLU A 182 -11.92 -15.91 -19.61
N SER A 183 -11.55 -14.81 -18.93
CA SER A 183 -10.18 -14.31 -18.90
C SER A 183 -9.21 -15.24 -18.16
N GLU A 184 -9.72 -16.03 -17.22
CA GLU A 184 -8.93 -16.99 -16.46
C GLU A 184 -8.72 -18.34 -17.16
N GLY A 185 -9.49 -18.61 -18.21
CA GLY A 185 -9.33 -19.81 -19.03
C GLY A 185 -10.37 -20.91 -18.76
N VAL A 186 -11.59 -20.57 -18.35
CA VAL A 186 -12.66 -21.58 -18.14
C VAL A 186 -12.96 -22.44 -19.37
N HIS A 187 -12.65 -21.92 -20.56
CA HIS A 187 -12.85 -22.58 -21.85
C HIS A 187 -11.70 -23.53 -22.25
N LEU A 188 -10.61 -23.55 -21.49
CA LEU A 188 -9.45 -24.37 -21.79
C LEU A 188 -9.74 -25.86 -21.56
N PRO A 189 -9.05 -26.76 -22.29
CA PRO A 189 -9.03 -28.19 -21.97
C PRO A 189 -8.54 -28.47 -20.53
N ASP A 190 -8.94 -29.61 -19.96
CA ASP A 190 -8.65 -29.95 -18.56
C ASP A 190 -7.16 -30.02 -18.24
N ASP A 191 -6.31 -30.45 -19.18
CA ASP A 191 -4.86 -30.47 -19.04
C ASP A 191 -4.26 -29.05 -19.00
N GLU A 192 -4.75 -28.15 -19.85
CA GLU A 192 -4.35 -26.73 -19.84
C GLU A 192 -4.87 -25.99 -18.61
N LYS A 193 -6.06 -26.33 -18.11
CA LYS A 193 -6.57 -25.82 -16.83
C LYS A 193 -5.68 -26.23 -15.65
N ALA A 194 -5.28 -27.50 -15.60
CA ALA A 194 -4.36 -27.99 -14.57
C ALA A 194 -3.00 -27.27 -14.65
N GLU A 195 -2.48 -27.03 -15.86
CA GLU A 195 -1.26 -26.24 -16.05
C GLU A 195 -1.44 -24.80 -15.55
N CYS A 196 -2.55 -24.14 -15.88
CA CYS A 196 -2.88 -22.80 -15.40
C CYS A 196 -2.88 -22.70 -13.87
N LEU A 197 -3.52 -23.65 -13.17
CA LEU A 197 -3.55 -23.67 -11.70
C LEU A 197 -2.15 -23.82 -11.10
N GLN A 198 -1.31 -24.71 -11.66
CA GLN A 198 0.08 -24.87 -11.20
C GLN A 198 0.90 -23.59 -11.42
N LEU A 199 0.76 -22.97 -12.58
CA LEU A 199 1.48 -21.74 -12.91
C LEU A 199 1.01 -20.56 -12.07
N LEU A 200 -0.28 -20.46 -11.73
CA LEU A 200 -0.82 -19.44 -10.82
C LEU A 200 -0.19 -19.57 -9.43
N GLY A 201 -0.15 -20.78 -8.86
CA GLY A 201 0.51 -21.02 -7.58
C GLY A 201 1.99 -20.64 -7.60
N ARG A 202 2.70 -21.00 -8.68
CA ARG A 202 4.11 -20.64 -8.86
C ARG A 202 4.33 -19.13 -9.01
N GLU A 203 3.44 -18.44 -9.73
CA GLU A 203 3.47 -16.98 -9.90
C GLU A 203 3.38 -16.27 -8.56
N GLN A 204 2.42 -16.68 -7.73
CA GLN A 204 2.16 -16.12 -6.41
C GLN A 204 3.33 -16.37 -5.44
N GLU A 205 3.86 -17.59 -5.42
CA GLU A 205 5.04 -17.96 -4.63
C GLU A 205 6.27 -17.10 -5.00
N LEU A 206 6.55 -16.98 -6.31
CA LEU A 206 7.67 -16.17 -6.82
C LEU A 206 7.47 -14.68 -6.50
N ALA A 207 6.28 -14.15 -6.75
CA ALA A 207 5.98 -12.74 -6.49
C ALA A 207 6.15 -12.41 -5.00
N PHE A 208 5.62 -13.24 -4.11
CA PHE A 208 5.73 -13.04 -2.67
C PHE A 208 7.18 -13.18 -2.18
N SER A 209 7.90 -14.23 -2.60
CA SER A 209 9.29 -14.45 -2.17
C SER A 209 10.24 -13.32 -2.62
N ILE A 210 10.04 -12.76 -3.82
CA ILE A 210 10.82 -11.61 -4.30
C ILE A 210 10.60 -10.40 -3.38
N VAL A 211 9.35 -10.07 -3.07
CA VAL A 211 9.03 -8.92 -2.18
C VAL A 211 9.56 -9.16 -0.77
N GLN A 212 9.32 -10.36 -0.23
CA GLN A 212 9.78 -10.73 1.11
C GLN A 212 11.32 -10.67 1.22
N GLY A 213 12.05 -11.18 0.23
CA GLY A 213 13.51 -11.13 0.21
C GLY A 213 14.09 -9.71 0.10
N GLN A 214 13.37 -8.79 -0.56
CA GLN A 214 13.73 -7.36 -0.59
C GLN A 214 13.52 -6.69 0.77
N GLU A 215 12.37 -6.92 1.40
CA GLU A 215 12.03 -6.30 2.70
C GLU A 215 12.83 -6.90 3.87
N GLN A 216 13.09 -8.21 3.88
CA GLN A 216 13.96 -8.82 4.89
C GLN A 216 15.36 -8.21 4.90
N ARG A 217 15.94 -7.91 3.73
CA ARG A 217 17.24 -7.23 3.65
C ARG A 217 17.20 -5.79 4.14
N ARG A 218 16.09 -5.07 3.91
CA ARG A 218 15.90 -3.72 4.47
C ARG A 218 15.78 -3.75 5.99
N GLY A 219 15.21 -4.81 6.55
CA GLY A 219 14.99 -4.98 8.00
C GLY A 219 16.11 -5.67 8.78
N GLN A 220 17.05 -6.35 8.11
CA GLN A 220 18.20 -6.97 8.77
C GLN A 220 19.23 -5.91 9.19
N GLU A 221 19.28 -5.61 10.49
CA GLU A 221 20.40 -4.88 11.08
C GLU A 221 21.68 -5.73 10.94
N ASN A 222 22.61 -5.24 10.11
CA ASN A 222 24.02 -5.64 10.03
C ASN A 222 24.36 -7.05 9.50
N HIS A 223 24.61 -7.13 8.19
CA HIS A 223 25.80 -7.85 7.67
C HIS A 223 26.46 -7.15 6.48
N ASP A 224 25.72 -6.37 5.69
CA ASP A 224 26.22 -5.61 4.54
C ASP A 224 26.34 -4.11 4.82
N GLY A 225 27.31 -3.46 4.18
CA GLY A 225 27.69 -2.09 4.48
C GLY A 225 28.94 -1.69 3.70
N VAL A 226 29.02 -0.42 3.33
CA VAL A 226 30.11 0.13 2.54
C VAL A 226 31.23 0.62 3.46
N TRP A 227 32.47 0.25 3.16
CA TRP A 227 33.65 0.78 3.84
C TRP A 227 34.01 2.12 3.23
N LEU A 228 34.07 3.15 4.07
CA LEU A 228 34.39 4.52 3.66
C LEU A 228 35.45 5.09 4.61
N SER A 229 36.32 5.96 4.09
CA SER A 229 37.32 6.65 4.93
C SER A 229 36.65 7.40 6.07
N THR A 230 37.23 7.34 7.27
CA THR A 230 36.72 8.05 8.46
C THR A 230 36.56 9.56 8.20
N GLU A 231 37.46 10.17 7.43
CA GLU A 231 37.41 11.58 7.06
C GLU A 231 36.14 11.92 6.25
N ALA A 232 35.84 11.17 5.19
CA ALA A 232 34.65 11.40 4.38
C ALA A 232 33.34 11.21 5.16
N VAL A 233 33.31 10.24 6.08
CA VAL A 233 32.15 10.03 6.96
C VAL A 233 32.00 11.21 7.92
N LYS A 234 33.09 11.70 8.51
CA LYS A 234 33.07 12.88 9.39
C LYS A 234 32.60 14.13 8.66
N GLU A 235 33.02 14.31 7.42
CA GLU A 235 32.61 15.42 6.57
C GLU A 235 31.11 15.38 6.26
N ALA A 236 30.58 14.22 5.84
CA ALA A 236 29.17 14.10 5.47
C ALA A 236 28.20 14.15 6.66
N PHE A 237 28.58 13.59 7.81
CA PHE A 237 27.69 13.48 8.99
C PHE A 237 27.91 14.58 10.03
N GLY A 238 29.06 15.25 10.06
CA GLY A 238 29.36 16.32 11.01
C GLY A 238 29.14 15.89 12.46
N ALA A 239 28.27 16.60 13.18
CA ALA A 239 27.92 16.28 14.57
C ALA A 239 27.19 14.93 14.74
N ASN A 240 26.53 14.44 13.68
CA ASN A 240 25.74 13.21 13.70
C ASN A 240 26.59 11.94 13.53
N VAL A 241 27.91 12.06 13.36
CA VAL A 241 28.84 10.90 13.30
C VAL A 241 28.69 10.00 14.53
N SER A 242 28.33 10.57 15.69
CA SER A 242 28.11 9.83 16.94
C SER A 242 26.93 8.85 16.88
N GLN A 243 25.98 9.06 15.94
CA GLN A 243 24.80 8.23 15.73
C GLN A 243 25.09 7.01 14.85
N LEU A 244 26.27 6.95 14.23
CA LEU A 244 26.64 5.85 13.35
C LEU A 244 26.97 4.59 14.16
N PRO A 245 26.54 3.41 13.70
CA PRO A 245 26.95 2.14 14.31
C PRO A 245 28.48 1.99 14.20
N ARG A 246 29.15 1.85 15.36
CA ARG A 246 30.61 1.78 15.41
C ARG A 246 31.11 0.42 14.93
N ARG A 247 31.65 0.37 13.71
CA ARG A 247 32.48 -0.72 13.20
C ARG A 247 33.70 -0.14 12.50
N SER A 248 34.81 -0.07 13.23
CA SER A 248 36.09 0.42 12.75
C SER A 248 36.97 -0.72 12.25
N SER A 249 37.64 -0.52 11.11
CA SER A 249 38.70 -1.38 10.59
C SER A 249 40.04 -1.04 11.26
N PRO A 250 41.08 -1.90 11.17
CA PRO A 250 42.47 -1.49 11.38
C PRO A 250 42.94 -0.41 10.39
N ALA A 251 42.28 -0.28 9.24
CA ALA A 251 42.41 0.87 8.34
C ALA A 251 41.56 2.05 8.85
N ASP A 252 41.91 3.29 8.49
CA ASP A 252 41.16 4.51 8.87
C ASP A 252 39.82 4.63 8.11
N GLU A 253 39.00 3.61 8.25
CA GLU A 253 37.72 3.40 7.58
C GLU A 253 36.63 3.02 8.58
N VAL A 254 35.42 3.49 8.29
CA VAL A 254 34.20 3.19 9.02
C VAL A 254 33.24 2.50 8.07
N ARG A 255 32.62 1.44 8.56
CA ARG A 255 31.57 0.75 7.81
C ARG A 255 30.22 1.45 8.00
N ILE A 256 29.59 1.88 6.92
CA ILE A 256 28.25 2.47 6.92
C ILE A 256 27.23 1.42 6.46
N PRO A 257 26.15 1.17 7.21
CA PRO A 257 25.10 0.25 6.77
C PRO A 257 24.42 0.74 5.49
N THR A 258 23.95 -0.20 4.67
CA THR A 258 23.23 0.09 3.42
C THR A 258 21.78 0.53 3.61
N GLU A 259 21.32 0.66 4.87
CA GLU A 259 19.98 1.16 5.19
C GLU A 259 19.71 2.51 4.47
N PRO A 260 18.55 2.68 3.83
CA PRO A 260 18.27 3.85 2.97
C PRO A 260 18.53 5.20 3.66
N ARG A 261 18.28 5.31 4.97
CA ARG A 261 18.52 6.55 5.73
C ARG A 261 19.99 7.01 5.68
N TRP A 262 20.94 6.09 5.83
CA TRP A 262 22.37 6.43 5.87
C TRP A 262 22.91 6.71 4.49
N VAL A 263 22.51 5.88 3.52
CA VAL A 263 22.92 6.07 2.13
C VAL A 263 22.37 7.38 1.57
N GLN A 264 21.09 7.68 1.79
CA GLN A 264 20.49 8.94 1.35
C GLN A 264 21.15 10.15 2.01
N HIS A 265 21.57 10.04 3.29
CA HIS A 265 22.35 11.08 3.95
C HIS A 265 23.69 11.31 3.25
N LEU A 266 24.45 10.24 2.99
CA LEU A 266 25.72 10.31 2.25
C LEU A 266 25.55 10.94 0.86
N LEU A 267 24.54 10.52 0.10
CA LEU A 267 24.27 11.04 -1.25
C LEU A 267 23.90 12.53 -1.25
N ARG A 268 23.30 13.04 -0.18
CA ARG A 268 22.89 14.45 -0.05
C ARG A 268 23.98 15.36 0.50
N HIS A 269 24.91 14.83 1.30
CA HIS A 269 25.83 15.66 2.09
C HIS A 269 27.31 15.44 1.79
N ALA A 270 27.75 14.26 1.35
CA ALA A 270 29.16 14.01 1.09
C ALA A 270 29.67 14.83 -0.11
N SER A 271 30.74 15.61 0.07
CA SER A 271 31.35 16.38 -1.03
C SER A 271 32.19 15.51 -1.97
N CYS A 272 32.77 14.43 -1.48
CA CYS A 272 33.58 13.51 -2.28
C CYS A 272 32.73 12.64 -3.21
N SER A 273 32.96 12.74 -4.52
CA SER A 273 32.27 11.94 -5.55
C SER A 273 32.48 10.43 -5.35
N LYS A 274 33.69 9.99 -4.96
CA LYS A 274 33.97 8.57 -4.69
C LYS A 274 33.11 8.02 -3.55
N THR A 275 32.90 8.81 -2.49
CA THR A 275 32.04 8.44 -1.35
C THR A 275 30.58 8.31 -1.78
N ARG A 276 30.07 9.28 -2.56
CA ARG A 276 28.70 9.21 -3.09
C ARG A 276 28.52 8.02 -4.02
N ARG A 277 29.47 7.76 -4.91
CA ARG A 277 29.47 6.60 -5.81
C ARG A 277 29.41 5.29 -5.03
N ALA A 278 30.30 5.09 -4.06
CA ALA A 278 30.33 3.87 -3.25
C ALA A 278 29.03 3.68 -2.47
N ALA A 279 28.45 4.76 -1.95
CA ALA A 279 27.14 4.71 -1.29
C ALA A 279 26.01 4.36 -2.28
N TYR A 280 25.99 4.96 -3.47
CA TYR A 280 25.02 4.67 -4.53
C TYR A 280 25.10 3.20 -4.99
N GLU A 281 26.29 2.73 -5.34
CA GLU A 281 26.53 1.36 -5.80
C GLU A 281 26.21 0.32 -4.70
N SER A 282 26.26 0.70 -3.42
CA SER A 282 25.86 -0.18 -2.30
C SER A 282 24.36 -0.45 -2.23
N LEU A 283 23.52 0.41 -2.80
CA LEU A 283 22.07 0.16 -2.95
C LEU A 283 21.77 -0.72 -4.17
N GLU A 284 22.65 -0.70 -5.17
CA GLU A 284 22.50 -1.43 -6.43
C GLU A 284 23.07 -2.85 -6.32
N SER A 285 22.93 -3.50 -5.16
CA SER A 285 23.45 -4.85 -4.93
C SER A 285 22.81 -5.83 -5.92
N ARG A 286 23.64 -6.46 -6.76
CA ARG A 286 23.20 -7.52 -7.66
C ARG A 286 22.99 -8.80 -6.88
N GLU A 287 21.77 -9.28 -6.87
CA GLU A 287 21.44 -10.61 -6.37
C GLU A 287 21.12 -11.54 -7.51
N ASP A 288 21.99 -12.53 -7.73
CA ASP A 288 21.72 -13.59 -8.68
C ASP A 288 20.40 -14.33 -8.37
N PRO A 289 20.03 -14.65 -7.10
CA PRO A 289 18.75 -15.31 -6.81
C PRO A 289 17.53 -14.44 -7.10
N GLY A 290 17.57 -13.15 -6.76
CA GLY A 290 16.46 -12.22 -7.01
C GLY A 290 16.24 -11.98 -8.51
N GLU A 291 17.33 -11.86 -9.28
CA GLU A 291 17.27 -11.75 -10.74
C GLU A 291 16.72 -13.03 -11.38
N GLN A 292 17.19 -14.21 -10.93
CA GLN A 292 16.68 -15.50 -11.40
C GLN A 292 15.18 -15.65 -11.12
N GLY A 293 14.74 -15.32 -9.90
CA GLY A 293 13.33 -15.33 -9.52
C GLY A 293 12.48 -14.40 -10.39
N LEU A 294 12.98 -13.19 -10.69
CA LEU A 294 12.28 -12.26 -11.58
C LEU A 294 12.17 -12.80 -13.01
N VAL A 295 13.25 -13.38 -13.56
CA VAL A 295 13.23 -13.99 -14.90
C VAL A 295 12.27 -15.16 -14.95
N GLU A 296 12.23 -16.00 -13.91
CA GLU A 296 11.28 -17.09 -13.81
C GLU A 296 9.84 -16.58 -13.74
N LEU A 297 9.57 -15.57 -12.91
CA LEU A 297 8.27 -14.93 -12.78
C LEU A 297 7.77 -14.39 -14.14
N LEU A 298 8.64 -13.75 -14.91
CA LEU A 298 8.32 -13.27 -16.26
C LEU A 298 7.97 -14.41 -17.23
N ARG A 299 8.68 -15.55 -17.15
CA ARG A 299 8.39 -16.74 -17.98
C ARG A 299 7.04 -17.35 -17.62
N VAL A 300 6.78 -17.53 -16.32
CA VAL A 300 5.51 -18.05 -15.80
C VAL A 300 4.34 -17.17 -16.25
N ARG A 301 4.45 -15.86 -16.05
CA ARG A 301 3.46 -14.88 -16.49
C ARG A 301 3.22 -14.90 -18.01
N GLN A 302 4.28 -15.01 -18.81
CA GLN A 302 4.13 -15.11 -20.27
C GLN A 302 3.44 -16.42 -20.69
N ARG A 303 3.74 -17.55 -20.02
CA ARG A 303 3.08 -18.83 -20.29
C ARG A 303 1.59 -18.78 -19.90
N LEU A 304 1.27 -18.24 -18.72
CA LEU A 304 -0.11 -18.00 -18.28
C LEU A 304 -0.91 -17.16 -19.29
N ALA A 305 -0.34 -16.05 -19.74
CA ALA A 305 -0.98 -15.19 -20.73
C ALA A 305 -1.24 -15.95 -22.04
N GLY A 306 -0.26 -16.73 -22.51
CA GLY A 306 -0.39 -17.52 -23.74
C GLY A 306 -1.47 -18.61 -23.65
N LEU A 307 -1.54 -19.35 -22.53
CA LEU A 307 -2.61 -20.34 -22.29
C LEU A 307 -3.99 -19.69 -22.33
N ARG A 308 -4.11 -18.48 -21.77
CA ARG A 308 -5.37 -17.72 -21.71
C ARG A 308 -5.70 -16.96 -23.00
N GLY A 309 -4.92 -17.14 -24.06
CA GLY A 309 -5.16 -16.52 -25.36
C GLY A 309 -4.71 -15.07 -25.51
N TYR A 310 -3.88 -14.55 -24.60
CA TYR A 310 -3.31 -13.20 -24.66
C TYR A 310 -1.90 -13.22 -25.27
N GLY A 311 -1.55 -12.17 -26.04
CA GLY A 311 -0.24 -12.08 -26.68
C GLY A 311 0.90 -11.78 -25.71
N SER A 312 0.58 -11.18 -24.56
CA SER A 312 1.55 -10.87 -23.51
C SER A 312 0.90 -10.78 -22.14
N TRP A 313 1.71 -10.93 -21.08
CA TRP A 313 1.23 -10.69 -19.71
C TRP A 313 0.66 -9.29 -19.51
N ASN A 314 1.24 -8.27 -20.15
CA ASN A 314 0.74 -6.90 -20.04
C ASN A 314 -0.66 -6.75 -20.63
N GLU A 315 -0.97 -7.45 -21.74
CA GLU A 315 -2.32 -7.46 -22.31
C GLU A 315 -3.33 -8.12 -21.35
N TYR A 316 -2.95 -9.24 -20.74
CA TYR A 316 -3.76 -9.91 -19.73
C TYR A 316 -3.98 -9.04 -18.49
N ALA A 317 -2.91 -8.51 -17.89
CA ALA A 317 -2.96 -7.76 -16.63
C ALA A 317 -3.69 -6.41 -16.76
N GLN A 318 -3.66 -5.81 -17.95
CA GLN A 318 -4.23 -4.48 -18.20
C GLN A 318 -5.73 -4.54 -18.54
N ARG A 319 -6.31 -5.73 -18.78
CA ARG A 319 -7.68 -5.91 -19.32
C ARG A 319 -8.79 -5.19 -18.53
N GLU A 320 -8.65 -5.08 -17.21
CA GLU A 320 -9.62 -4.45 -16.29
C GLU A 320 -9.25 -3.01 -15.91
N SER A 321 -8.13 -2.51 -16.41
CA SER A 321 -7.68 -1.15 -16.11
C SER A 321 -8.40 -0.10 -16.98
N LEU A 322 -8.25 1.18 -16.62
CA LEU A 322 -8.71 2.30 -17.46
C LEU A 322 -8.09 2.31 -18.87
N PHE A 323 -6.83 1.87 -18.99
CA PHE A 323 -6.12 1.79 -20.26
C PHE A 323 -6.01 0.35 -20.72
N THR A 324 -7.13 -0.28 -21.10
CA THR A 324 -7.26 -1.72 -21.39
C THR A 324 -6.26 -2.33 -22.40
N HIS A 325 -5.56 -1.52 -23.20
CA HIS A 325 -4.58 -2.01 -24.18
C HIS A 325 -3.16 -1.48 -23.92
N PRO A 326 -2.12 -2.33 -24.05
CA PRO A 326 -0.71 -1.93 -23.92
C PRO A 326 -0.31 -0.73 -24.79
N ASP A 327 -0.87 -0.62 -25.99
CA ASP A 327 -0.61 0.50 -26.91
C ASP A 327 -1.13 1.84 -26.37
N SER A 328 -2.24 1.84 -25.62
CA SER A 328 -2.78 3.02 -24.94
C SER A 328 -1.82 3.49 -23.85
N VAL A 329 -1.29 2.56 -23.05
CA VAL A 329 -0.27 2.85 -22.02
C VAL A 329 1.00 3.43 -22.67
N ARG A 330 1.50 2.80 -23.74
CA ARG A 330 2.67 3.30 -24.48
C ARG A 330 2.45 4.70 -25.04
N THR A 331 1.26 4.96 -25.58
CA THR A 331 0.88 6.27 -26.12
C THR A 331 0.87 7.33 -25.02
N PHE A 332 0.26 7.03 -23.87
CA PHE A 332 0.25 7.91 -22.71
C PHE A 332 1.66 8.22 -22.21
N LEU A 333 2.49 7.20 -21.96
CA LEU A 333 3.86 7.36 -21.47
C LEU A 333 4.73 8.16 -22.45
N THR A 334 4.57 7.92 -23.75
CA THR A 334 5.28 8.66 -24.81
C THR A 334 4.87 10.13 -24.83
N ALA A 335 3.57 10.42 -24.69
CA ALA A 335 3.06 11.79 -24.66
C ALA A 335 3.53 12.53 -23.39
N ALA A 336 3.47 11.86 -22.23
CA ALA A 336 3.98 12.39 -20.96
C ALA A 336 5.47 12.69 -21.06
N TRP A 337 6.29 11.76 -21.57
CA TRP A 337 7.71 11.97 -21.80
C TRP A 337 7.99 13.19 -22.69
N LYS A 338 7.32 13.30 -23.84
CA LYS A 338 7.48 14.45 -24.74
C LYS A 338 7.16 15.78 -24.07
N ARG A 339 6.16 15.81 -23.16
CA ARG A 339 5.74 17.02 -22.47
C ARG A 339 6.66 17.40 -21.31
N LEU A 340 7.18 16.41 -20.58
CA LEU A 340 8.04 16.60 -19.40
C LEU A 340 9.52 16.82 -19.78
N ARG A 341 9.97 16.25 -20.90
CA ARG A 341 11.38 16.28 -21.34
C ARG A 341 11.99 17.69 -21.39
N PRO A 342 11.34 18.74 -21.92
CA PRO A 342 11.93 20.08 -21.91
C PRO A 342 12.23 20.61 -20.50
N GLY A 343 11.32 20.39 -19.54
CA GLY A 343 11.54 20.76 -18.14
C GLY A 343 12.71 19.99 -17.51
N LEU A 344 12.73 18.66 -17.72
CA LEU A 344 13.84 17.82 -17.26
C LEU A 344 15.20 18.28 -17.80
N LEU A 345 15.29 18.66 -19.08
CA LEU A 345 16.54 19.14 -19.65
C LEU A 345 17.01 20.46 -19.03
N LEU A 346 16.08 21.36 -18.68
CA LEU A 346 16.40 22.59 -17.95
C LEU A 346 16.90 22.28 -16.53
N ASP A 347 16.23 21.36 -15.83
CA ASP A 347 16.64 20.93 -14.49
C ASP A 347 18.04 20.30 -14.53
N LEU A 348 18.31 19.40 -15.49
CA LEU A 348 19.63 18.80 -15.66
C LEU A 348 20.71 19.83 -16.01
N GLN A 349 20.39 20.83 -16.84
CA GLN A 349 21.33 21.92 -17.13
C GLN A 349 21.65 22.76 -15.89
N GLN A 350 20.65 23.01 -15.04
CA GLN A 350 20.84 23.71 -13.77
C GLN A 350 21.75 22.89 -12.83
N LEU A 351 21.49 21.58 -12.68
CA LEU A 351 22.33 20.70 -11.87
C LEU A 351 23.77 20.63 -12.41
N SER A 352 23.94 20.55 -13.73
CA SER A 352 25.25 20.55 -14.39
C SER A 352 26.03 21.85 -14.12
N THR A 353 25.34 22.99 -14.18
CA THR A 353 25.93 24.30 -13.86
C THR A 353 26.35 24.39 -12.39
N GLU A 354 25.54 23.87 -11.47
CA GLU A 354 25.91 23.82 -10.05
C GLU A 354 27.08 22.86 -9.79
N LYS A 355 27.15 21.72 -10.48
CA LYS A 355 28.29 20.81 -10.39
C LYS A 355 29.59 21.48 -10.86
N GLU A 356 29.53 22.22 -11.97
CA GLU A 356 30.68 22.96 -12.51
C GLU A 356 31.18 24.01 -11.50
N LYS A 357 30.27 24.76 -10.86
CA LYS A 357 30.63 25.74 -9.81
C LYS A 357 31.31 25.10 -8.60
N LEU A 358 30.86 23.91 -8.19
CA LEU A 358 31.34 23.24 -6.97
C LEU A 358 32.63 22.46 -7.20
N PHE A 359 32.76 21.81 -8.35
CA PHE A 359 33.79 20.79 -8.59
C PHE A 359 34.62 21.03 -9.86
N GLY A 360 34.29 22.02 -10.69
CA GLY A 360 34.96 22.26 -11.98
C GLY A 360 34.68 21.18 -13.03
N GLU A 361 33.55 20.47 -12.89
CA GLU A 361 33.10 19.42 -13.80
C GLU A 361 31.58 19.51 -13.99
N SER A 362 31.12 19.38 -15.24
CA SER A 362 29.71 19.56 -15.62
C SER A 362 28.99 18.26 -16.00
N VAL A 363 29.70 17.16 -16.24
CA VAL A 363 29.08 15.85 -16.54
C VAL A 363 28.34 15.36 -15.30
N LEU A 364 27.07 15.01 -15.40
CA LEU A 364 26.29 14.52 -14.25
C LEU A 364 26.37 13.00 -14.15
N GLU A 365 26.72 12.49 -12.98
CA GLU A 365 26.61 11.08 -12.65
C GLU A 365 25.37 10.83 -11.75
N PRO A 366 24.81 9.60 -11.71
CA PRO A 366 23.60 9.32 -10.92
C PRO A 366 23.74 9.68 -9.43
N TRP A 367 24.92 9.47 -8.86
CA TRP A 367 25.22 9.78 -7.45
C TRP A 367 25.46 11.27 -7.16
N ASP A 368 25.50 12.13 -8.18
CA ASP A 368 25.60 13.58 -8.01
C ASP A 368 24.22 14.24 -7.78
N VAL A 369 23.17 13.64 -8.35
CA VAL A 369 21.82 14.24 -8.40
C VAL A 369 21.27 14.59 -7.01
N PRO A 370 21.35 13.73 -5.97
CA PRO A 370 20.80 14.06 -4.66
C PRO A 370 21.49 15.23 -3.97
N LEU A 371 22.82 15.32 -4.02
CA LEU A 371 23.61 16.44 -3.48
C LEU A 371 23.24 17.74 -4.19
N LEU A 372 23.23 17.74 -5.52
CA LEU A 372 22.98 18.93 -6.32
C LEU A 372 21.53 19.42 -6.13
N LEU A 373 20.54 18.51 -6.10
CA LEU A 373 19.16 18.87 -5.76
C LEU A 373 19.05 19.47 -4.36
N HIS A 374 19.75 18.90 -3.37
CA HIS A 374 19.77 19.44 -2.01
C HIS A 374 20.35 20.86 -1.97
N ARG A 375 21.41 21.13 -2.74
CA ARG A 375 22.02 22.46 -2.86
C ARG A 375 21.11 23.47 -3.57
N CYS A 376 20.55 23.11 -4.72
CA CYS A 376 19.61 23.97 -5.45
C CYS A 376 18.37 24.30 -4.61
N ARG A 377 17.89 23.34 -3.79
CA ARG A 377 16.77 23.55 -2.88
C ARG A 377 17.12 24.44 -1.69
N GLY A 378 18.39 24.55 -1.29
CA GLY A 378 18.81 25.28 -0.09
C GLY A 378 18.30 26.72 0.00
N GLU A 379 18.09 27.38 -1.15
CA GLU A 379 17.51 28.74 -1.21
C GLU A 379 15.98 28.79 -0.97
N HIS A 380 15.29 27.66 -1.13
CA HIS A 380 13.82 27.51 -1.04
C HIS A 380 13.39 26.44 -0.03
N ALA A 381 14.32 25.90 0.76
CA ALA A 381 14.06 24.80 1.67
C ALA A 381 13.21 25.28 2.84
N LEU A 382 12.13 24.56 3.15
CA LEU A 382 11.36 24.78 4.37
C LEU A 382 12.27 24.55 5.59
N PRO A 383 12.21 25.40 6.63
CA PRO A 383 13.03 25.26 7.83
C PRO A 383 12.53 24.05 8.65
N THR A 384 12.92 22.85 8.22
CA THR A 384 12.39 21.58 8.72
C THR A 384 12.66 21.42 10.22
N ALA A 385 13.79 21.95 10.71
CA ALA A 385 14.12 21.96 12.14
C ALA A 385 13.16 22.85 12.97
N GLU A 386 12.71 23.98 12.42
CA GLU A 386 11.74 24.86 13.09
C GLU A 386 10.33 24.27 13.08
N LEU A 387 10.00 23.49 12.05
CA LEU A 387 8.69 22.85 11.89
C LEU A 387 8.57 21.53 12.64
N ALA A 388 9.68 20.83 12.90
CA ALA A 388 9.71 19.50 13.52
C ALA A 388 8.88 19.39 14.82
N PRO A 389 8.89 20.38 15.75
CA PRO A 389 8.06 20.31 16.97
C PRO A 389 6.56 20.27 16.71
N TYR A 390 6.10 20.82 15.58
CA TYR A 390 4.68 20.87 15.19
C TYR A 390 4.25 19.66 14.38
N MET A 391 5.21 18.88 13.89
CA MET A 391 5.01 17.73 13.02
C MET A 391 4.98 16.43 13.85
N SER A 392 4.12 16.39 14.87
CA SER A 392 3.96 15.20 15.72
C SER A 392 2.85 14.27 15.20
N TYR A 393 2.89 13.00 15.59
CA TYR A 393 1.80 12.06 15.32
C TYR A 393 0.45 12.55 15.89
N GLY A 394 0.46 13.13 17.10
CA GLY A 394 -0.75 13.69 17.71
C GLY A 394 -1.33 14.85 16.89
N SER A 395 -0.47 15.75 16.41
CA SER A 395 -0.86 16.85 15.53
C SER A 395 -1.43 16.35 14.19
N LEU A 396 -0.87 15.27 13.66
CA LEU A 396 -1.33 14.62 12.42
C LEU A 396 -2.73 14.02 12.58
N ILE A 397 -2.98 13.25 13.65
CA ILE A 397 -4.31 12.68 13.94
C ILE A 397 -5.34 13.78 14.14
N HIS A 398 -5.00 14.81 14.93
CA HIS A 398 -5.90 15.94 15.15
C HIS A 398 -6.23 16.67 13.84
N GLY A 399 -5.23 16.85 12.96
CA GLY A 399 -5.42 17.42 11.63
C GLY A 399 -6.40 16.61 10.76
N VAL A 400 -6.25 15.27 10.76
CA VAL A 400 -7.18 14.36 10.08
C VAL A 400 -8.59 14.53 10.62
N GLU A 401 -8.78 14.44 11.93
CA GLU A 401 -10.09 14.58 12.57
C GLU A 401 -10.75 15.91 12.20
N MET A 402 -10.00 17.01 12.24
CA MET A 402 -10.51 18.33 11.86
C MET A 402 -10.93 18.39 10.39
N ILE A 403 -10.13 17.86 9.47
CA ILE A 403 -10.43 17.88 8.03
C ILE A 403 -11.69 17.04 7.77
N LEU A 404 -11.74 15.81 8.28
CA LEU A 404 -12.87 14.90 8.02
C LEU A 404 -14.17 15.39 8.65
N SER A 405 -14.10 15.93 9.87
CA SER A 405 -15.26 16.53 10.55
C SER A 405 -15.83 17.72 9.76
N ARG A 406 -14.97 18.60 9.26
CA ARG A 406 -15.41 19.83 8.57
C ARG A 406 -15.80 19.61 7.11
N THR A 407 -15.20 18.65 6.43
CA THR A 407 -15.42 18.42 4.99
C THR A 407 -16.44 17.33 4.71
N LEU A 408 -16.47 16.28 5.53
CA LEU A 408 -17.30 15.09 5.33
C LEU A 408 -18.29 14.83 6.47
N GLY A 409 -18.28 15.63 7.55
CA GLY A 409 -19.15 15.39 8.72
C GLY A 409 -18.78 14.13 9.52
N LEU A 410 -17.63 13.52 9.24
CA LEU A 410 -17.19 12.26 9.85
C LEU A 410 -16.46 12.50 11.16
N ARG A 411 -16.66 11.60 12.12
CA ARG A 411 -15.97 11.58 13.41
C ARG A 411 -15.25 10.26 13.59
N PHE A 412 -13.95 10.35 13.88
CA PHE A 412 -13.17 9.20 14.33
C PHE A 412 -13.32 9.11 15.84
N GLN A 413 -13.88 8.01 16.33
CA GLN A 413 -14.02 7.75 17.74
C GLN A 413 -13.02 6.66 18.13
N LEU A 414 -11.99 7.02 18.89
CA LEU A 414 -11.04 6.06 19.43
C LEU A 414 -11.76 5.12 20.41
N GLU A 415 -11.71 3.83 20.13
CA GLU A 415 -12.27 2.76 20.95
C GLU A 415 -11.16 1.95 21.59
N LYS A 416 -11.44 1.39 22.77
CA LYS A 416 -10.55 0.40 23.37
C LYS A 416 -10.75 -0.94 22.64
N PRO A 417 -9.70 -1.56 22.07
CA PRO A 417 -9.83 -2.90 21.51
C PRO A 417 -10.14 -3.93 22.60
N ASP A 418 -10.90 -4.96 22.23
CA ASP A 418 -11.10 -6.13 23.08
C ASP A 418 -9.78 -6.89 23.27
N ALA A 419 -9.69 -7.71 24.33
CA ALA A 419 -8.45 -8.45 24.57
C ALA A 419 -8.19 -9.44 23.42
N GLY A 420 -6.98 -9.37 22.85
CA GLY A 420 -6.60 -10.18 21.69
C GLY A 420 -7.15 -9.70 20.36
N GLU A 421 -7.92 -8.59 20.32
CA GLU A 421 -8.47 -8.06 19.06
C GLU A 421 -7.41 -7.52 18.11
N VAL A 422 -6.36 -6.92 18.65
CA VAL A 422 -5.28 -6.33 17.87
C VAL A 422 -4.02 -7.19 17.91
N TRP A 423 -3.30 -7.24 16.78
CA TRP A 423 -2.07 -8.00 16.61
C TRP A 423 -0.86 -7.38 17.33
N HIS A 424 -0.95 -6.11 17.73
CA HIS A 424 0.14 -5.43 18.44
C HIS A 424 -0.40 -4.34 19.39
N PRO A 425 0.22 -4.10 20.57
CA PRO A 425 -0.28 -3.12 21.55
C PRO A 425 -0.33 -1.66 21.10
N THR A 426 0.40 -1.31 20.02
CA THR A 426 0.40 0.06 19.47
C THR A 426 -0.74 0.30 18.48
N VAL A 427 -1.50 -0.72 18.12
CA VAL A 427 -2.61 -0.61 17.18
C VAL A 427 -3.77 0.09 17.86
N GLN A 428 -4.31 1.10 17.18
CA GLN A 428 -5.43 1.90 17.65
C GLN A 428 -6.68 1.50 16.87
N LYS A 429 -7.80 1.34 17.57
CA LYS A 429 -9.10 1.04 16.94
C LYS A 429 -9.95 2.30 16.93
N TYR A 430 -10.47 2.67 15.77
CA TYR A 430 -11.39 3.77 15.59
C TYR A 430 -12.71 3.26 15.05
N THR A 431 -13.82 3.72 15.62
CA THR A 431 -15.12 3.65 14.96
C THR A 431 -15.33 4.94 14.17
N VAL A 432 -15.63 4.82 12.88
CA VAL A 432 -15.94 5.97 12.02
C VAL A 432 -17.44 6.20 12.04
N ARG A 433 -17.86 7.41 12.41
CA ARG A 433 -19.27 7.77 12.59
C ARG A 433 -19.67 8.99 11.76
N GLU A 434 -20.90 8.98 11.26
CA GLU A 434 -21.62 10.15 10.77
C GLU A 434 -22.85 10.35 11.66
N GLY A 435 -22.85 11.42 12.46
CA GLY A 435 -23.82 11.56 13.56
C GLY A 435 -23.73 10.36 14.52
N ASP A 436 -24.85 9.67 14.73
CA ASP A 436 -24.93 8.46 15.56
C ASP A 436 -24.73 7.15 14.78
N ALA A 437 -24.72 7.23 13.43
CA ALA A 437 -24.54 6.07 12.57
C ALA A 437 -23.08 5.63 12.54
N VAL A 438 -22.84 4.32 12.68
CA VAL A 438 -21.52 3.70 12.51
C VAL A 438 -21.34 3.35 11.04
N LEU A 439 -20.33 3.95 10.41
CA LEU A 439 -20.03 3.71 9.00
C LEU A 439 -18.99 2.61 8.80
N GLY A 440 -18.07 2.43 9.76
CA GLY A 440 -16.99 1.45 9.64
C GLY A 440 -16.08 1.41 10.87
N VAL A 441 -15.15 0.45 10.85
CA VAL A 441 -14.07 0.32 11.85
C VAL A 441 -12.71 0.46 11.15
N LEU A 442 -11.85 1.31 11.70
CA LEU A 442 -10.48 1.51 11.24
C LEU A 442 -9.50 1.04 12.32
N TYR A 443 -8.64 0.09 11.99
CA TYR A 443 -7.45 -0.22 12.77
C TYR A 443 -6.26 0.58 12.25
N LEU A 444 -5.58 1.31 13.10
CA LEU A 444 -4.42 2.10 12.73
C LEU A 444 -3.18 1.54 13.43
N ASP A 445 -2.22 1.06 12.65
CA ASP A 445 -0.93 0.55 13.11
C ASP A 445 0.19 1.48 12.64
N PRO A 446 0.48 2.57 13.40
CA PRO A 446 1.20 3.72 12.88
C PRO A 446 2.73 3.57 12.89
N PHE A 447 3.28 2.71 13.75
CA PHE A 447 4.71 2.73 14.07
C PHE A 447 5.50 1.59 13.44
N THR A 448 6.77 1.87 13.17
CA THR A 448 7.75 0.86 12.77
C THR A 448 8.07 -0.10 13.91
N ARG A 449 8.32 -1.37 13.60
CA ARG A 449 8.81 -2.41 14.53
C ARG A 449 9.44 -3.58 13.76
N PRO A 450 10.28 -4.42 14.40
CA PRO A 450 10.76 -5.67 13.81
C PRO A 450 9.60 -6.58 13.37
N GLY A 451 9.78 -7.27 12.24
CA GLY A 451 8.79 -8.19 11.66
C GLY A 451 7.65 -7.51 10.88
N LYS A 452 7.51 -6.18 10.96
CA LYS A 452 6.55 -5.43 10.12
C LYS A 452 7.18 -5.09 8.78
N LEU A 453 6.76 -5.80 7.73
CA LEU A 453 7.40 -5.74 6.40
C LEU A 453 6.90 -4.59 5.53
N ILE A 454 5.82 -3.91 5.93
CA ILE A 454 5.13 -2.91 5.11
C ILE A 454 5.40 -1.49 5.63
N GLN A 455 5.80 -0.60 4.71
CA GLN A 455 6.09 0.81 5.01
C GLN A 455 4.82 1.65 5.18
N SER A 456 3.89 1.54 4.23
CA SER A 456 2.57 2.14 4.28
C SER A 456 1.62 1.37 3.37
N ALA A 457 0.43 1.02 3.86
CA ALA A 457 -0.63 0.44 3.05
C ALA A 457 -1.97 0.47 3.80
N GLN A 458 -3.05 0.35 3.04
CA GLN A 458 -4.39 0.02 3.52
C GLN A 458 -4.71 -1.44 3.22
N PHE A 459 -5.30 -2.13 4.20
CA PHE A 459 -5.80 -3.51 4.09
C PHE A 459 -7.29 -3.53 4.38
N THR A 460 -8.08 -4.08 3.46
CA THR A 460 -9.49 -4.36 3.73
C THR A 460 -9.56 -5.55 4.67
N LEU A 461 -10.44 -5.52 5.68
CA LEU A 461 -10.66 -6.63 6.61
C LEU A 461 -12.06 -7.22 6.51
N ARG A 462 -13.03 -6.37 6.16
CA ARG A 462 -14.40 -6.78 5.89
C ARG A 462 -15.07 -5.77 4.96
N GLY A 463 -15.61 -6.26 3.86
CA GLY A 463 -16.44 -5.48 2.96
C GLY A 463 -17.81 -5.12 3.56
N SER A 464 -18.43 -4.08 3.03
CA SER A 464 -19.85 -3.77 3.30
C SER A 464 -20.74 -4.67 2.45
N LYS A 465 -21.78 -5.25 3.06
CA LYS A 465 -22.75 -6.12 2.38
C LYS A 465 -24.12 -6.02 3.05
N VAL A 466 -25.19 -6.17 2.28
CA VAL A 466 -26.54 -6.39 2.85
C VAL A 466 -26.72 -7.89 3.07
N LEU A 467 -26.93 -8.27 4.33
CA LEU A 467 -27.13 -9.67 4.70
C LEU A 467 -28.57 -10.12 4.37
N ARG A 468 -28.81 -11.44 4.33
CA ARG A 468 -30.13 -12.03 4.00
C ARG A 468 -31.28 -11.51 4.90
N GLY A 469 -30.98 -10.99 6.09
CA GLY A 469 -31.95 -10.37 7.01
C GLY A 469 -32.23 -8.87 6.77
N GLY A 470 -31.56 -8.24 5.80
CA GLY A 470 -31.65 -6.79 5.54
C GLY A 470 -30.66 -5.95 6.35
N ASP A 471 -29.97 -6.55 7.32
CA ASP A 471 -28.93 -5.87 8.09
C ASP A 471 -27.70 -5.56 7.22
N ARG A 472 -27.10 -4.39 7.44
CA ARG A 472 -25.86 -3.99 6.75
C ARG A 472 -24.65 -4.44 7.55
N GLN A 473 -23.80 -5.24 6.94
CA GLN A 473 -22.47 -5.57 7.45
C GLN A 473 -21.62 -4.30 7.47
N VAL A 474 -21.17 -3.90 8.68
CA VAL A 474 -20.30 -2.74 8.87
C VAL A 474 -18.90 -3.07 8.36
N PRO A 475 -18.34 -2.31 7.41
CA PRO A 475 -17.01 -2.57 6.87
C PRO A 475 -15.92 -2.32 7.91
N SER A 476 -14.78 -2.99 7.74
CA SER A 476 -13.57 -2.74 8.53
C SER A 476 -12.31 -2.76 7.67
N THR A 477 -11.34 -1.94 8.05
CA THR A 477 -10.08 -1.73 7.33
C THR A 477 -8.95 -1.50 8.31
N ALA A 478 -7.71 -1.78 7.90
CA ALA A 478 -6.50 -1.44 8.63
C ALA A 478 -5.61 -0.52 7.80
N ILE A 479 -5.11 0.56 8.41
CA ILE A 479 -4.00 1.34 7.88
C ILE A 479 -2.74 0.92 8.63
N VAL A 480 -1.71 0.59 7.86
CA VAL A 480 -0.41 0.17 8.36
C VAL A 480 0.62 1.22 7.95
N PHE A 481 1.45 1.67 8.88
CA PHE A 481 2.54 2.64 8.66
C PHE A 481 3.81 2.29 9.43
N ALA A 482 4.96 2.73 8.92
CA ALA A 482 6.25 2.62 9.59
C ALA A 482 6.76 4.00 10.08
N LEU A 483 5.94 4.78 10.79
CA LEU A 483 6.38 6.06 11.35
C LEU A 483 7.44 5.86 12.44
N PRO A 484 8.46 6.74 12.54
CA PRO A 484 9.38 6.77 13.67
C PRO A 484 8.61 7.27 14.92
N GLY A 485 8.52 6.44 15.95
CA GLY A 485 7.60 6.68 17.08
C GLY A 485 7.96 7.85 18.01
N THR A 486 9.19 8.38 17.96
CA THR A 486 9.69 9.37 18.93
C THR A 486 10.24 10.65 18.30
N GLU A 487 10.23 10.76 16.97
CA GLU A 487 10.83 11.88 16.24
C GLU A 487 9.77 12.72 15.51
N GLY A 488 10.12 13.96 15.16
CA GLY A 488 9.28 14.80 14.31
C GLY A 488 9.09 14.16 12.93
N LEU A 489 7.85 14.16 12.45
CA LEU A 489 7.48 13.56 11.16
C LEU A 489 7.96 14.44 10.00
N SER A 490 8.40 13.80 8.93
CA SER A 490 8.71 14.51 7.69
C SER A 490 7.43 14.94 6.96
N MET A 491 7.49 16.02 6.17
CA MET A 491 6.38 16.42 5.29
C MET A 491 5.92 15.28 4.38
N THR A 492 6.87 14.52 3.83
CA THR A 492 6.57 13.34 3.00
C THR A 492 5.78 12.30 3.78
N SER A 493 6.18 11.98 5.01
CA SER A 493 5.46 11.02 5.87
C SER A 493 4.03 11.47 6.16
N MET A 494 3.80 12.77 6.40
CA MET A 494 2.45 13.31 6.62
C MET A 494 1.58 13.27 5.36
N VAL A 495 2.14 13.58 4.19
CA VAL A 495 1.41 13.46 2.91
C VAL A 495 1.03 12.01 2.63
N THR A 496 1.94 11.06 2.84
CA THR A 496 1.65 9.63 2.71
C THR A 496 0.58 9.20 3.71
N PHE A 497 0.64 9.67 4.96
CA PHE A 497 -0.40 9.39 5.96
C PHE A 497 -1.80 9.83 5.51
N MET A 498 -1.91 11.05 4.98
CA MET A 498 -3.18 11.53 4.44
C MET A 498 -3.67 10.72 3.23
N HIS A 499 -2.75 10.22 2.40
CA HIS A 499 -3.08 9.36 1.26
C HIS A 499 -3.72 8.04 1.71
N GLU A 500 -3.13 7.34 2.68
CA GLU A 500 -3.68 6.07 3.18
C GLU A 500 -4.98 6.26 3.97
N ILE A 501 -5.14 7.40 4.68
CA ILE A 501 -6.43 7.76 5.27
C ILE A 501 -7.49 7.93 4.18
N GLY A 502 -7.11 8.48 3.02
CA GLY A 502 -7.97 8.52 1.84
C GLY A 502 -8.41 7.12 1.38
N HIS A 503 -7.49 6.15 1.34
CA HIS A 503 -7.82 4.75 1.02
C HIS A 503 -8.76 4.10 2.04
N ALA A 504 -8.62 4.38 3.33
CA ALA A 504 -9.51 3.81 4.35
C ALA A 504 -10.92 4.42 4.39
N LEU A 505 -11.06 5.64 3.86
CA LEU A 505 -12.36 6.32 3.75
C LEU A 505 -13.14 5.91 2.50
N HIS A 506 -12.42 5.56 1.43
CA HIS A 506 -12.97 4.94 0.24
C HIS A 506 -13.43 3.53 0.58
#